data_AF-A0A143Y9V0-F1
#
_entry.id   AF-A0A143Y9V0-F1
#
_cell.length_a   1.000
_cell.length_b   1.000
_cell.length_c   1.000
_cell.angle_alpha   90.00
_cell.angle_beta   90.00
_cell.angle_gamma   90.00
#
_symmetry.space_group_name_H-M   'P 1'
#
loop_
_entity.id
_entity.type
_entity.pdbx_description
1 polymer ?
#
loop_
_entity_poly.entity_id
_entity_poly.type
_entity_poly.pdbx_seq_one_letter_code
_entity_poly.pdbx_strand_id
1 'polypeptide(L)'
;MDKLLNRINELARKAKTTEGLTETEKIEQKELRQQYLKSFRSSFDDILLNSKVYDPEGKDITPKKLVEAQKEKRRNEVKNILGGNKIVHLNPEDADKK
;
A
#
# COMPACT_ATOMS: atom_id res chain seq x y z
N MET A 1 1.38 1.17 -16.44
CA MET A 1 2.24 1.93 -15.52
C MET A 1 3.53 2.39 -16.18
N ASP A 2 4.20 1.53 -16.94
CA ASP A 2 5.50 1.84 -17.55
C ASP A 2 5.48 3.07 -18.47
N LYS A 3 4.44 3.23 -19.29
CA LYS A 3 4.28 4.41 -20.16
C LYS A 3 4.22 5.73 -19.37
N LEU A 4 3.54 5.72 -18.24
CA LEU A 4 3.40 6.89 -17.37
C LEU A 4 4.73 7.24 -16.70
N LEU A 5 5.43 6.24 -16.17
CA LEU A 5 6.74 6.42 -15.54
C LEU A 5 7.79 6.90 -16.54
N ASN A 6 7.79 6.35 -17.76
CA ASN A 6 8.69 6.77 -18.84
C ASN A 6 8.47 8.25 -19.17
N ARG A 7 7.21 8.67 -19.31
CA ARG A 7 6.88 10.07 -19.59
C ARG A 7 7.29 11.01 -18.46
N ILE A 8 7.07 10.63 -17.20
CA ILE A 8 7.55 11.39 -16.04
C ILE A 8 9.08 11.54 -16.07
N ASN A 9 9.80 10.47 -16.42
CA ASN A 9 11.26 10.48 -16.50
C ASN A 9 11.78 11.34 -17.65
N GLU A 10 11.11 11.33 -18.81
CA GLU A 10 11.38 12.24 -19.92
C GLU A 10 11.22 13.70 -19.50
N LEU A 11 10.08 14.06 -18.93
CA LEU A 11 9.81 15.42 -18.44
C LEU A 11 10.80 15.82 -17.32
N ALA A 12 11.17 14.88 -16.45
CA ALA A 12 12.17 15.13 -15.40
C ALA A 12 13.59 15.32 -15.94
N ARG A 13 13.96 14.63 -17.04
CA ARG A 13 15.24 14.86 -17.74
C ARG A 13 15.23 16.21 -18.44
N LYS A 14 14.14 16.55 -19.13
CA LYS A 14 13.96 17.86 -19.77
C LYS A 14 13.96 19.02 -18.76
N ALA A 15 13.38 18.83 -17.58
CA ALA A 15 13.45 19.81 -16.50
C ALA A 15 14.87 20.19 -16.08
N LYS A 16 15.85 19.29 -16.29
CA LYS A 16 17.26 19.49 -15.93
C LYS A 16 18.08 20.12 -17.05
N THR A 17 17.54 20.26 -18.25
CA THR A 17 18.24 20.94 -19.36
C THR A 17 18.12 22.45 -19.24
N THR A 18 18.98 23.19 -19.94
CA THR A 18 18.98 24.65 -19.99
C THR A 18 17.67 25.26 -20.51
N GLU A 19 16.98 24.56 -21.41
CA GLU A 19 15.66 24.93 -21.93
C GLU A 19 14.53 24.80 -20.90
N GLY A 20 14.71 23.95 -19.88
CA GLY A 20 13.71 23.66 -18.85
C GLY A 20 12.40 23.07 -19.39
N LEU A 21 11.35 23.16 -18.56
CA LEU A 21 9.98 22.77 -18.91
C LEU A 21 9.17 24.00 -19.32
N THR A 22 8.39 23.87 -20.39
CA THR A 22 7.36 24.86 -20.72
C THR A 22 6.23 24.82 -19.68
N GLU A 23 5.37 25.85 -19.64
CA GLU A 23 4.23 25.86 -18.71
C GLU A 23 3.26 24.70 -18.95
N THR A 24 3.03 24.35 -20.21
CA THR A 24 2.18 23.20 -20.59
C THR A 24 2.77 21.89 -20.09
N GLU A 25 4.09 21.70 -20.23
CA GLU A 25 4.79 20.50 -19.75
C GLU A 25 4.86 20.42 -18.22
N LYS A 26 4.91 21.56 -17.52
CA LYS A 26 4.81 21.60 -16.05
C LYS A 26 3.44 21.12 -15.57
N ILE A 27 2.37 21.53 -16.26
CA ILE A 27 1.00 21.08 -15.97
C ILE A 27 0.90 19.58 -16.22
N GLU A 28 1.36 19.10 -17.38
CA GLU A 28 1.39 17.67 -17.73
C GLU A 28 2.17 16.86 -16.67
N GLN A 29 3.36 17.32 -16.30
CA GLN A 29 4.19 16.64 -15.30
C GLN A 29 3.48 16.56 -13.94
N LYS A 30 2.80 17.62 -13.53
CA LYS A 30 2.06 17.65 -12.26
C LYS A 30 0.92 16.64 -12.26
N GLU A 31 0.15 16.59 -13.35
CA GLU A 31 -0.97 15.66 -13.50
C GLU A 31 -0.48 14.20 -13.49
N LEU A 32 0.56 13.88 -14.27
CA LEU A 32 1.15 12.55 -14.32
C LEU A 32 1.70 12.12 -12.94
N ARG A 33 2.34 13.03 -12.21
CA ARG A 33 2.83 12.75 -10.85
C ARG A 33 1.68 12.50 -9.86
N GLN A 34 0.58 13.25 -9.96
CA GLN A 34 -0.59 13.00 -9.13
C GLN A 34 -1.20 11.63 -9.39
N GLN A 35 -1.31 11.25 -10.67
CA GLN A 35 -1.81 9.94 -11.06
C GLN A 35 -0.90 8.81 -10.55
N TYR A 36 0.42 8.94 -10.70
CA TYR A 36 1.39 8.01 -10.13
C TYR A 36 1.23 7.88 -8.61
N LEU A 37 1.20 9.01 -7.88
CA LEU A 37 1.09 9.02 -6.44
C LEU A 37 -0.20 8.39 -5.93
N LYS A 38 -1.32 8.53 -6.65
CA LYS A 38 -2.59 7.89 -6.28
C LYS A 38 -2.45 6.37 -6.30
N SER A 39 -1.92 5.83 -7.40
CA SER A 39 -1.71 4.38 -7.52
C SER A 39 -0.63 3.85 -6.58
N PHE A 40 0.44 4.61 -6.37
CA PHE A 40 1.50 4.27 -5.42
C PHE A 40 0.96 4.21 -3.99
N ARG A 41 0.18 5.21 -3.54
CA ARG A 41 -0.43 5.22 -2.21
C ARG A 41 -1.32 4.00 -1.97
N SER A 42 -2.16 3.67 -2.95
CA SER A 42 -3.01 2.46 -2.86
C SER A 42 -2.19 1.18 -2.67
N SER A 43 -1.04 1.06 -3.32
CA SER A 43 -0.18 -0.13 -3.18
C SER A 43 0.61 -0.09 -1.86
N PHE A 44 0.97 1.11 -1.39
CA PHE A 44 1.71 1.33 -0.16
C PHE A 44 0.87 1.06 1.09
N ASP A 45 -0.44 1.34 1.04
CA ASP A 45 -1.37 1.04 2.13
C ASP A 45 -1.34 -0.47 2.49
N ASP A 46 -1.27 -1.36 1.50
CA ASP A 46 -1.14 -2.80 1.75
C ASP A 46 0.19 -3.18 2.41
N ILE A 47 1.28 -2.50 2.07
CA ILE A 47 2.59 -2.70 2.71
C ILE A 47 2.54 -2.25 4.18
N LEU A 48 1.95 -1.08 4.44
CA LEU A 48 1.78 -0.55 5.79
C LEU A 48 0.92 -1.48 6.65
N LEU A 49 -0.15 -2.03 6.12
CA LEU A 49 -1.04 -2.94 6.85
C LEU A 49 -0.37 -4.27 7.22
N ASN A 50 0.75 -4.63 6.58
CA ASN A 50 1.47 -5.87 6.86
C ASN A 50 2.83 -5.64 7.55
N SER A 51 3.19 -4.40 7.88
CA SER A 51 4.47 -4.07 8.50
C SER A 51 4.31 -3.58 9.95
N LYS A 52 5.42 -3.65 10.69
CA LYS A 52 5.58 -3.03 12.01
C LYS A 52 6.82 -2.16 11.97
N VAL A 53 6.77 -1.02 12.66
CA VAL A 53 7.86 -0.05 12.68
C VAL A 53 8.49 -0.05 14.06
N TYR A 54 9.79 -0.30 14.11
CA TYR A 54 10.59 -0.27 15.33
C TYR A 54 11.57 0.90 15.28
N ASP A 55 11.82 1.52 16.42
CA ASP A 55 12.89 2.51 16.54
C ASP A 55 14.28 1.84 16.58
N PRO A 56 15.38 2.61 16.52
CA PRO A 56 16.74 2.06 16.60
C PRO A 56 17.06 1.34 17.92
N GLU A 57 16.30 1.60 18.99
CA GLU A 57 16.41 0.95 20.30
C GLU A 57 15.56 -0.34 20.39
N GLY A 58 14.82 -0.67 19.32
CA GLY A 58 13.98 -1.87 19.22
C GLY A 58 12.57 -1.71 19.78
N LYS A 59 12.14 -0.50 20.12
CA LYS A 59 10.79 -0.25 20.61
C LYS A 59 9.80 -0.17 19.45
N ASP A 60 8.69 -0.90 19.57
CA ASP A 60 7.58 -0.82 18.60
C ASP A 60 6.93 0.57 18.68
N ILE A 61 7.16 1.37 17.64
CA ILE A 61 6.61 2.72 17.46
C ILE A 61 5.54 2.74 16.37
N THR A 62 4.97 1.58 16.04
CA THR A 62 3.92 1.48 15.04
C THR A 62 2.75 2.42 15.40
N PRO A 63 2.38 3.37 14.53
CA PRO A 63 1.36 4.37 14.85
C PRO A 63 0.03 3.72 15.25
N LYS A 64 -0.62 4.24 16.31
CA LYS A 64 -1.91 3.70 16.82
C LYS A 64 -2.97 3.55 15.73
N LYS A 65 -3.08 4.54 14.85
CA LYS A 65 -4.00 4.54 13.70
C LYS A 65 -3.78 3.36 12.75
N LEU A 66 -2.52 2.97 12.54
CA LEU A 66 -2.16 1.86 11.67
C LEU A 66 -2.53 0.52 12.34
N VAL A 67 -2.28 0.39 13.64
CA VAL A 67 -2.68 -0.79 14.42
C VAL A 67 -4.21 -0.98 14.41
N GLU A 68 -4.98 0.10 14.52
CA GLU A 68 -6.43 0.07 14.43
C GLU A 68 -6.91 -0.39 13.05
N ALA A 69 -6.34 0.17 11.98
CA ALA A 69 -6.65 -0.24 10.60
C ALA A 69 -6.33 -1.71 10.34
N GLN A 70 -5.20 -2.22 10.85
CA GLN A 70 -4.85 -3.65 10.78
C GLN A 70 -5.86 -4.54 11.51
N LYS A 71 -6.31 -4.13 12.71
CA LYS A 71 -7.32 -4.87 13.49
C LYS A 71 -8.66 -4.90 12.77
N GLU A 72 -9.09 -3.78 12.19
CA GLU A 72 -10.33 -3.70 11.42
C GLU A 72 -10.30 -4.60 10.19
N LYS A 73 -9.21 -4.57 9.41
CA LYS A 73 -9.03 -5.45 8.25
C LYS A 73 -9.15 -6.92 8.65
N ARG A 74 -8.40 -7.36 9.67
CA ARG A 74 -8.50 -8.74 10.19
C ARG A 74 -9.89 -9.10 10.69
N ARG A 75 -10.57 -8.18 11.40
CA ARG A 75 -11.94 -8.42 11.86
C ARG A 75 -12.89 -8.63 10.69
N ASN A 76 -12.75 -7.86 9.63
CA ASN A 76 -13.59 -7.99 8.43
C ASN A 76 -13.28 -9.30 7.69
N GLU A 77 -12.01 -9.67 7.55
CA GLU A 77 -11.58 -10.98 7.01
C GLU A 77 -12.18 -12.14 7.82
N VAL A 78 -12.06 -12.11 9.15
CA VAL A 78 -12.63 -13.12 10.05
C VAL A 78 -14.15 -13.18 9.93
N LYS A 79 -14.85 -12.03 9.88
CA LYS A 79 -16.31 -12.00 9.67
C LYS A 79 -16.72 -12.64 8.34
N ASN A 80 -15.94 -12.41 7.28
CA ASN A 80 -16.20 -13.01 5.98
C ASN A 80 -15.96 -14.53 5.98
N ILE A 81 -14.95 -15.00 6.71
CA ILE A 81 -14.66 -16.44 6.89
C ILE A 81 -15.75 -17.11 7.74
N LEU A 82 -16.15 -16.49 8.86
CA LEU A 82 -17.16 -17.04 9.77
C LEU A 82 -18.58 -16.94 9.21
N GLY A 83 -18.84 -15.97 8.32
CA GLY A 83 -20.12 -15.80 7.62
C GLY A 83 -20.33 -16.71 6.41
N GLY A 84 -19.31 -17.47 5.99
CA GLY A 84 -19.36 -18.42 4.89
C GLY A 84 -18.83 -19.81 5.31
N ASN A 85 -19.74 -20.69 5.72
CA ASN A 85 -19.42 -22.04 6.22
C ASN A 85 -18.41 -22.83 5.35
N LYS A 86 -17.22 -23.12 5.91
CA LYS A 86 -16.56 -24.44 6.03
C LYS A 86 -15.13 -24.26 6.59
N ILE A 87 -15.00 -24.29 7.92
CA ILE A 87 -13.69 -24.49 8.56
C ILE A 87 -13.39 -25.99 8.41
N VAL A 88 -12.54 -26.35 7.45
CA VAL A 88 -11.91 -27.67 7.41
C VAL A 88 -10.81 -27.65 8.46
N HIS A 89 -10.98 -28.44 9.53
CA HIS A 89 -9.92 -28.63 10.52
C HIS A 89 -8.71 -29.22 9.80
N LEU A 90 -7.57 -28.52 9.85
CA LEU A 90 -6.33 -28.94 9.19
C LEU A 90 -5.69 -30.17 9.83
N ASN A 91 -6.19 -30.62 10.99
CA ASN A 91 -5.79 -31.87 11.63
C ASN A 91 -7.04 -32.68 12.10
N PRO A 92 -7.15 -33.96 11.70
CA PRO A 92 -8.28 -34.81 12.08
C PRO A 92 -8.29 -35.25 13.56
N GLU A 93 -7.24 -34.99 14.34
CA GLU A 93 -7.13 -35.42 15.74
C GLU A 93 -7.78 -34.46 16.77
N ASP A 94 -8.13 -33.24 16.38
CA ASP A 94 -8.70 -32.24 17.31
C ASP A 94 -10.24 -32.26 17.37
N ALA A 95 -10.91 -33.19 16.66
CA ALA A 95 -12.38 -33.28 16.63
C ALA A 95 -13.00 -34.01 17.85
N ASP A 96 -12.22 -34.82 18.58
CA ASP A 96 -12.72 -35.72 19.64
C ASP A 96 -12.19 -35.41 21.05
N LYS A 97 -12.13 -34.13 21.42
CA LYS A 97 -12.06 -33.74 22.84
C LYS A 97 -13.36 -33.04 23.24
N LYS A 98 -14.31 -33.87 23.69
CA LYS A 98 -15.54 -33.47 24.39
C LYS A 98 -15.25 -32.68 25.66
#